data_AF-A0A7Z0N5N3-F1
#
_entry.id   AF-A0A7Z0N5N3-F1
#
_cell.length_a   1.000
_cell.length_b   1.000
_cell.length_c   1.000
_cell.angle_alpha   90.00
_cell.angle_beta   90.00
_cell.angle_gamma   90.00
#
_symmetry.space_group_name_H-M   'P 1'
#
loop_
_entity.id
_entity.type
_entity.pdbx_description
1 polymer ?
#
loop_
_entity_poly.entity_id
_entity_poly.type
_entity_poly.pdbx_seq_one_letter_code
_entity_poly.pdbx_strand_id
1 'polypeptide(L)'
;MLSWPLRGKLLLSIVLLTGCLLAGVTGNAQATPGSWSSQIPGLMVAMSDRASASQAATPPTVGNIQSGQLGRVQWQFQHPPGALLNAWLCHPEQCVALSGMRGSTTALAGFAADAPLHFRFALLPGQRPVRVQGLQMIVNYQ
;
A
#
# COMPACT_ATOMS: atom_id res chain seq x y z
N MET A 1 -42.33 -67.33 2.12
CA MET A 1 -41.39 -66.76 1.13
C MET A 1 -41.88 -65.36 0.77
N LEU A 2 -41.52 -64.34 1.55
CA LEU A 2 -41.76 -62.92 1.20
C LEU A 2 -40.39 -62.26 1.06
N SER A 3 -39.90 -62.18 -0.18
CA SER A 3 -38.64 -61.53 -0.54
C SER A 3 -38.82 -60.01 -0.58
N TRP A 4 -37.97 -59.34 0.20
CA TRP A 4 -37.90 -57.90 0.44
C TRP A 4 -36.77 -57.31 -0.42
N PRO A 5 -37.04 -56.44 -1.42
CA PRO A 5 -35.94 -55.69 -2.04
C PRO A 5 -36.32 -54.22 -2.22
N LEU A 6 -36.52 -53.48 -1.13
CA LEU A 6 -36.73 -52.03 -1.17
C LEU A 6 -35.69 -51.22 -0.37
N ARG A 7 -34.71 -51.88 0.27
CA ARG A 7 -33.67 -51.19 1.07
C ARG A 7 -32.49 -50.67 0.25
N GLY A 8 -32.22 -51.22 -0.94
CA GLY A 8 -31.00 -50.90 -1.70
C GLY A 8 -31.02 -49.57 -2.45
N LYS A 9 -32.19 -49.10 -2.91
CA LYS A 9 -32.29 -47.87 -3.72
C LYS A 9 -32.31 -46.59 -2.89
N LEU A 10 -32.74 -46.65 -1.63
CA LEU A 10 -32.85 -45.45 -0.78
C LEU A 10 -31.49 -44.96 -0.26
N LEU A 11 -30.53 -45.87 -0.07
CA LEU A 11 -29.18 -45.53 0.41
C LEU A 11 -28.31 -44.88 -0.68
N LEU A 12 -28.49 -45.25 -1.95
CA LEU A 12 -27.67 -44.71 -3.04
C LEU A 12 -28.00 -43.23 -3.36
N SER A 13 -29.26 -42.83 -3.20
CA SER A 13 -29.71 -41.44 -3.43
C SER A 13 -29.24 -40.47 -2.35
N ILE A 14 -29.05 -40.93 -1.11
CA ILE A 14 -28.58 -40.08 0.00
C ILE A 14 -27.08 -39.78 -0.15
N VAL A 15 -26.28 -40.75 -0.62
CA VAL A 15 -24.83 -40.57 -0.79
C VAL A 15 -24.50 -39.57 -1.92
N LEU A 16 -25.30 -39.54 -3.00
CA LEU A 16 -25.10 -38.61 -4.11
C LEU A 16 -25.57 -37.16 -3.82
N LEU A 17 -26.55 -36.96 -2.93
CA LEU A 17 -27.00 -35.62 -2.53
C LEU A 17 -26.12 -34.98 -1.44
N THR A 18 -25.33 -35.78 -0.71
CA THR A 18 -24.45 -35.28 0.36
C THR A 18 -23.06 -34.87 -0.14
N GLY A 19 -22.65 -35.31 -1.35
CA GLY A 19 -21.34 -35.01 -1.93
C GLY A 19 -21.19 -33.63 -2.59
N CYS A 20 -22.29 -32.94 -2.91
CA CYS A 20 -22.26 -31.66 -3.65
C CYS A 20 -22.24 -30.40 -2.77
N LEU A 21 -22.34 -30.53 -1.44
CA LEU A 21 -22.42 -29.37 -0.53
C LEU A 21 -21.06 -28.89 0.00
N LEU A 22 -19.95 -29.50 -0.43
CA LEU A 22 -18.58 -29.14 0.01
C LEU A 22 -17.74 -28.47 -1.10
N ALA A 23 -18.38 -27.97 -2.17
CA ALA A 23 -17.70 -27.08 -3.11
C ALA A 23 -17.40 -25.75 -2.40
N GLY A 24 -16.16 -25.64 -1.91
CA GLY A 24 -15.69 -24.59 -1.04
C GLY A 24 -16.01 -23.20 -1.54
N VAL A 25 -16.67 -22.43 -0.69
CA VAL A 25 -16.68 -20.98 -0.74
C VAL A 25 -15.30 -20.51 -0.27
N THR A 26 -14.28 -20.63 -1.13
CA THR A 26 -13.01 -19.93 -0.92
C THR A 26 -13.27 -18.45 -1.22
N GLY A 27 -13.84 -17.75 -0.25
CA GLY A 27 -13.95 -16.30 -0.30
C GLY A 27 -12.54 -15.70 -0.29
N ASN A 28 -12.04 -15.33 -1.46
CA ASN A 28 -10.87 -14.47 -1.53
C ASN A 28 -11.28 -13.13 -0.93
N ALA A 29 -10.86 -12.88 0.31
CA ALA A 29 -10.92 -11.56 0.92
C ALA A 29 -9.91 -10.66 0.20
N GLN A 30 -10.25 -10.25 -1.02
CA GLN A 30 -9.53 -9.18 -1.70
C GLN A 30 -9.86 -7.89 -0.96
N ALA A 31 -8.84 -7.08 -0.67
CA ALA A 31 -9.11 -5.75 -0.18
C ALA A 31 -9.95 -5.00 -1.23
N THR A 32 -10.83 -4.11 -0.76
CA THR A 32 -11.60 -3.28 -1.69
C THR A 32 -10.67 -2.18 -2.18
N PRO A 33 -10.52 -1.97 -3.50
CA PRO A 33 -9.72 -0.88 -4.01
C PRO A 33 -10.12 0.46 -3.39
N GLY A 34 -9.12 1.23 -3.00
CA GLY A 34 -9.34 2.47 -2.27
C GLY A 34 -8.19 3.44 -2.45
N SER A 35 -8.37 4.62 -1.88
CA SER A 35 -7.33 5.63 -1.80
C SER A 35 -7.38 6.38 -0.49
N TRP A 36 -6.21 6.83 -0.04
CA TRP A 36 -6.09 7.75 1.07
C TRP A 36 -5.10 8.85 0.73
N SER A 37 -5.14 9.94 1.48
CA SER A 37 -4.20 11.05 1.31
C SER A 37 -3.69 11.52 2.67
N SER A 38 -2.48 12.06 2.69
CA SER A 38 -1.87 12.59 3.89
C SER A 38 -1.12 13.88 3.58
N GLN A 39 -1.30 14.86 4.45
CA GLN A 39 -0.50 16.08 4.49
C GLN A 39 0.56 15.91 5.58
N ILE A 40 1.81 16.16 5.24
CA ILE A 40 2.95 15.94 6.13
C ILE A 40 3.60 17.29 6.45
N PRO A 41 3.92 17.56 7.72
CA PRO A 41 4.66 18.75 8.10
C PRO A 41 6.00 18.89 7.36
N GLY A 42 6.32 20.13 6.99
CA GLY A 42 7.59 20.46 6.38
C GLY A 42 8.76 20.29 7.34
N LEU A 43 9.96 20.12 6.79
CA LEU A 43 11.20 19.89 7.53
C LEU A 43 12.36 20.72 6.96
N MET A 44 13.35 20.97 7.82
CA MET A 44 14.64 21.49 7.39
C MET A 44 15.52 20.35 6.89
N VAL A 45 16.16 20.55 5.75
CA VAL A 45 17.15 19.64 5.17
C VAL A 45 18.48 20.37 5.19
N ALA A 46 19.41 19.89 6.02
CA ALA A 46 20.66 20.60 6.31
C ALA A 46 21.93 19.88 5.82
N MET A 47 21.84 18.57 5.57
CA MET A 47 23.00 17.70 5.29
C MET A 47 22.92 17.13 3.88
N SER A 48 24.08 16.97 3.25
CA SER A 48 24.23 16.33 1.93
C SER A 48 24.65 14.86 2.03
N ASP A 49 25.36 14.49 3.10
CA ASP A 49 25.84 13.15 3.40
C ASP A 49 24.81 12.29 4.16
N ARG A 50 23.82 12.93 4.78
CA ARG A 50 22.74 12.26 5.51
C ARG A 50 21.37 12.78 5.07
N ALA A 51 20.48 11.85 4.72
CA ALA A 51 19.09 12.18 4.44
C ALA A 51 18.30 12.48 5.72
N SER A 52 17.52 13.56 5.70
CA SER A 52 16.50 13.89 6.69
C SER A 52 15.19 13.23 6.32
N ALA A 53 14.51 12.59 7.28
CA ALA A 53 13.22 11.95 7.07
C ALA A 53 12.06 12.86 7.52
N SER A 54 10.98 12.88 6.75
CA SER A 54 9.73 13.50 7.20
C SER A 54 9.08 12.65 8.30
N GLN A 55 8.04 13.19 8.93
CA GLN A 55 7.10 12.34 9.67
C GLN A 55 6.46 11.31 8.72
N ALA A 56 6.06 10.17 9.29
CA ALA A 56 5.41 9.11 8.56
C ALA A 56 3.94 9.46 8.29
N ALA A 57 3.52 9.26 7.04
CA ALA A 57 2.13 9.15 6.67
C ALA A 57 1.66 7.72 6.94
N THR A 58 0.70 7.59 7.85
CA THR A 58 0.10 6.30 8.20
C THR A 58 -1.26 6.20 7.51
N PRO A 59 -1.60 5.04 6.92
CA PRO A 59 -2.93 4.81 6.37
C PRO A 59 -4.01 4.97 7.44
N PRO A 60 -5.23 5.39 7.05
CA PRO A 60 -6.34 5.46 7.98
C PRO A 60 -6.73 4.06 8.47
N THR A 61 -7.19 3.94 9.71
CA THR A 61 -7.63 2.66 10.30
C THR A 61 -9.00 2.19 9.79
N VAL A 62 -9.62 2.94 8.88
CA VAL A 62 -10.94 2.64 8.30
C VAL A 62 -10.79 1.97 6.93
N GLY A 63 -11.60 0.96 6.67
CA GLY A 63 -11.50 0.12 5.48
C GLY A 63 -10.64 -1.12 5.70
N ASN A 64 -10.57 -1.99 4.68
CA ASN A 64 -9.79 -3.23 4.73
C ASN A 64 -8.39 -3.04 4.12
N ILE A 65 -7.63 -2.05 4.63
CA ILE A 65 -6.29 -1.72 4.11
C ILE A 65 -5.21 -2.69 4.62
N GLN A 66 -5.48 -3.35 5.76
CA GLN A 66 -4.58 -4.27 6.46
C GLN A 66 -4.18 -5.48 5.62
N SER A 67 -5.04 -5.89 4.69
CA SER A 67 -4.72 -6.94 3.71
C SER A 67 -4.51 -6.41 2.29
N GLY A 68 -4.46 -5.09 2.13
CA GLY A 68 -4.32 -4.43 0.84
C GLY A 68 -2.87 -4.30 0.39
N GLN A 69 -2.69 -4.15 -0.91
CA GLN A 69 -1.40 -3.89 -1.54
C GLN A 69 -1.39 -2.49 -2.15
N LEU A 70 -0.26 -1.81 -2.03
CA LEU A 70 -0.02 -0.53 -2.67
C LEU A 70 -0.17 -0.68 -4.19
N GLY A 71 -0.74 0.36 -4.80
CA GLY A 71 -0.80 0.53 -6.25
C GLY A 71 0.04 1.73 -6.68
N ARG A 72 -0.64 2.82 -7.01
CA ARG A 72 -0.01 4.09 -7.39
C ARG A 72 0.11 5.01 -6.17
N VAL A 73 1.27 5.64 -6.02
CA VAL A 73 1.49 6.75 -5.09
C VAL A 73 1.78 8.01 -5.86
N GLN A 74 1.02 9.07 -5.61
CA GLN A 74 1.23 10.42 -6.12
C GLN A 74 1.77 11.30 -5.00
N TRP A 75 2.69 12.20 -5.33
CA TRP A 75 3.28 13.12 -4.35
C TRP A 75 3.34 14.54 -4.84
N GLN A 76 3.44 15.46 -3.87
CA GLN A 76 3.99 16.78 -4.07
C GLN A 76 4.79 17.27 -2.84
N PHE A 77 5.73 18.16 -3.07
CA PHE A 77 6.46 18.95 -2.08
C PHE A 77 7.05 20.18 -2.77
N GLN A 78 7.58 21.12 -1.99
CA GLN A 78 8.17 22.37 -2.49
C GLN A 78 9.46 22.68 -1.74
N HIS A 79 10.45 23.20 -2.45
CA HIS A 79 11.65 23.81 -1.86
C HIS A 79 11.94 25.16 -2.53
N PRO A 80 12.75 26.04 -1.92
CA PRO A 80 13.11 27.32 -2.52
C PRO A 80 13.71 27.16 -3.92
N PRO A 81 13.48 28.12 -4.84
CA PRO A 81 14.14 28.14 -6.15
C PRO A 81 15.66 28.09 -6.01
N GLY A 82 16.32 27.36 -6.92
CA GLY A 82 17.79 27.21 -6.94
C GLY A 82 18.35 26.21 -5.93
N ALA A 83 17.56 25.71 -4.99
CA ALA A 83 17.97 24.62 -4.12
C ALA A 83 18.04 23.31 -4.90
N LEU A 84 19.13 22.55 -4.69
CA LEU A 84 19.30 21.22 -5.27
C LEU A 84 19.33 20.17 -4.15
N LEU A 85 18.41 19.23 -4.22
CA LEU A 85 18.33 18.13 -3.26
C LEU A 85 17.83 16.86 -3.94
N ASN A 86 18.26 15.72 -3.41
CA ASN A 86 17.70 14.42 -3.74
C ASN A 86 16.47 14.16 -2.86
N ALA A 87 15.46 13.53 -3.44
CA ALA A 87 14.23 13.18 -2.75
C ALA A 87 13.88 11.71 -2.98
N TRP A 88 13.36 11.06 -1.95
CA TRP A 88 12.88 9.68 -2.01
C TRP A 88 11.53 9.55 -1.30
N LEU A 89 10.71 8.62 -1.78
CA LEU A 89 9.55 8.10 -1.07
C LEU A 89 9.89 6.70 -0.56
N CYS A 90 9.71 6.47 0.74
CA CYS A 90 10.14 5.25 1.40
C CYS A 90 8.98 4.49 2.03
N HIS A 91 8.88 3.23 1.62
CA HIS A 91 8.23 2.14 2.33
C HIS A 91 9.28 1.43 3.23
N PRO A 92 8.89 0.71 4.30
CA PRO A 92 9.84 -0.04 5.13
C PRO A 92 10.75 -0.99 4.33
N GLU A 93 10.26 -1.54 3.22
CA GLU A 93 11.00 -2.47 2.38
C GLU A 93 11.85 -1.79 1.29
N GLN A 94 11.46 -0.58 0.84
CA GLN A 94 12.12 0.06 -0.30
C GLN A 94 11.93 1.58 -0.32
N CYS A 95 12.98 2.28 -0.74
CA CYS A 95 12.91 3.70 -1.11
C CYS A 95 12.99 3.87 -2.63
N VAL A 96 12.14 4.72 -3.18
CA VAL A 96 12.10 5.08 -4.60
C VAL A 96 12.54 6.53 -4.77
N ALA A 97 13.48 6.77 -5.67
CA ALA A 97 13.92 8.12 -6.01
C ALA A 97 12.81 8.89 -6.73
N LEU A 98 12.63 10.17 -6.38
CA LEU A 98 11.61 11.04 -6.95
C LEU A 98 12.25 11.98 -7.97
N SER A 99 11.69 12.06 -9.16
CA SER A 99 12.21 12.88 -10.26
C SER A 99 11.94 14.39 -10.12
N GLY A 100 11.15 14.79 -9.13
CA GLY A 100 10.85 16.20 -8.90
C GLY A 100 9.84 16.46 -7.79
N MET A 101 9.51 17.74 -7.63
CA MET A 101 8.58 18.27 -6.63
C MET A 101 7.16 17.71 -6.72
N ARG A 102 6.72 17.19 -7.86
CA ARG A 102 5.42 16.53 -8.05
C ARG A 102 5.58 15.34 -8.99
N GLY A 103 4.85 14.27 -8.75
CA GLY A 103 4.85 13.12 -9.65
C GLY A 103 3.98 11.97 -9.16
N SER A 104 4.17 10.81 -9.79
CA SER A 104 3.55 9.55 -9.40
C SER A 104 4.47 8.36 -9.68
N THR A 105 4.30 7.28 -8.93
CA THR A 105 5.07 6.04 -9.08
C THR A 105 4.20 4.84 -8.80
N THR A 106 4.51 3.73 -9.46
CA THR A 106 4.00 2.38 -9.16
C THR A 106 5.12 1.45 -8.72
N ALA A 107 6.33 1.98 -8.45
CA ALA A 107 7.49 1.18 -8.07
C ALA A 107 7.39 0.56 -6.66
N LEU A 108 6.39 0.97 -5.88
CA LEU A 108 6.03 0.37 -4.60
C LEU A 108 4.82 -0.57 -4.71
N ALA A 109 4.31 -0.81 -5.92
CA ALA A 109 3.12 -1.62 -6.11
C ALA A 109 3.36 -3.07 -5.65
N GLY A 110 2.37 -3.65 -4.96
CA GLY A 110 2.46 -4.99 -4.38
C GLY A 110 2.98 -5.04 -2.94
N PHE A 111 3.60 -3.97 -2.43
CA PHE A 111 3.95 -3.88 -1.01
C PHE A 111 2.72 -3.66 -0.13
N ALA A 112 2.84 -3.96 1.16
CA ALA A 112 1.76 -3.81 2.13
C ALA A 112 1.20 -2.37 2.16
N ALA A 113 -0.12 -2.22 2.02
CA ALA A 113 -0.77 -0.90 1.98
C ALA A 113 -0.99 -0.27 3.37
N ASP A 114 -0.87 -1.06 4.43
CA ASP A 114 -1.00 -0.64 5.83
C ASP A 114 0.30 -0.11 6.44
N ALA A 115 1.42 -0.26 5.73
CA ALA A 115 2.72 0.20 6.18
C ALA A 115 2.89 1.73 6.06
N PRO A 116 3.59 2.37 7.01
CA PRO A 116 3.82 3.81 7.00
C PRO A 116 4.77 4.20 5.85
N LEU A 117 4.41 5.28 5.14
CA LEU A 117 5.25 5.88 4.11
C LEU A 117 5.85 7.20 4.59
N HIS A 118 7.06 7.53 4.16
CA HIS A 118 7.66 8.83 4.48
C HIS A 118 8.56 9.34 3.36
N PHE A 119 8.77 10.65 3.33
CA PHE A 119 9.73 11.25 2.44
C PHE A 119 11.12 11.27 3.09
N ARG A 120 12.16 11.17 2.26
CA ARG A 120 13.53 11.46 2.66
C ARG A 120 14.13 12.48 1.71
N PHE A 121 14.98 13.36 2.24
CA PHE A 121 15.63 14.41 1.48
C PHE A 121 17.08 14.56 1.90
N ALA A 122 17.99 14.75 0.94
CA ALA A 122 19.39 15.09 1.20
C ALA A 122 19.81 16.19 0.23
N LEU A 123 20.54 17.18 0.71
CA LEU A 123 21.09 18.22 -0.16
C LEU A 123 22.10 17.63 -1.16
N LEU A 124 22.28 18.27 -2.30
CA LEU A 124 23.50 18.06 -3.08
C LEU A 124 24.69 18.72 -2.36
N PRO A 125 25.93 18.22 -2.52
CA PRO A 125 27.11 18.84 -1.92
C PRO A 125 27.23 20.34 -2.28
N GLY A 126 27.60 21.16 -1.29
CA GLY A 126 27.77 22.61 -1.46
C GLY A 126 26.49 23.45 -1.38
N GLN A 127 25.32 22.82 -1.21
CA GLN A 127 24.06 23.53 -0.99
C GLN A 127 23.92 24.01 0.46
N ARG A 128 23.17 25.11 0.66
CA ARG A 128 22.83 25.62 1.99
C ARG A 128 21.61 24.88 2.56
N PRO A 129 21.42 24.84 3.88
CA PRO A 129 20.19 24.30 4.48
C PRO A 129 18.94 24.93 3.89
N VAL A 130 17.95 24.09 3.55
CA VAL A 130 16.67 24.55 2.97
C VAL A 130 15.48 23.97 3.70
N ARG A 131 14.36 24.70 3.65
CA ARG A 131 13.08 24.20 4.15
C ARG A 131 12.31 23.54 3.02
N VAL A 132 11.94 22.29 3.20
CA VAL A 132 10.98 21.60 2.31
C VAL A 132 9.60 21.70 2.96
N GLN A 133 8.58 22.05 2.17
CA GLN A 133 7.22 22.30 2.65
C GLN A 133 6.16 21.82 1.66
N GLY A 134 4.90 21.84 2.08
CA GLY A 134 3.79 21.41 1.24
C GLY A 134 3.84 19.91 0.89
N LEU A 135 4.42 19.08 1.75
CA LEU A 135 4.53 17.64 1.54
C LEU A 135 3.13 17.03 1.59
N GLN A 136 2.75 16.38 0.51
CA GLN A 136 1.48 15.67 0.40
C GLN A 136 1.69 14.40 -0.39
N MET A 137 0.93 13.35 -0.04
CA MET A 137 0.82 12.16 -0.86
C MET A 137 -0.62 11.69 -0.97
N ILE A 138 -0.93 11.04 -2.09
CA ILE A 138 -2.16 10.28 -2.33
C ILE A 138 -1.72 8.86 -2.67
N VAL A 139 -2.31 7.89 -2.00
CA VAL A 139 -1.93 6.48 -2.09
C VAL A 139 -3.15 5.69 -2.49
N ASN A 140 -3.05 4.98 -3.60
CA ASN A 140 -4.04 4.02 -4.04
C ASN A 140 -3.63 2.62 -3.58
N TYR A 141 -4.60 1.79 -3.21
CA TYR A 141 -4.41 0.40 -2.81
C TYR A 141 -5.55 -0.48 -3.32
N GLN A 142 -5.35 -1.80 -3.27
CA GLN A 142 -6.31 -2.83 -3.68
C GLN A 142 -6.14 -4.12 -2.90
#